data_AF-A0A5F2B2C5-F1
#
_entry.id   AF-A0A5F2B2C5-F1
#
_cell.length_a   1.000
_cell.length_b   1.000
_cell.length_c   1.000
_cell.angle_alpha   90.00
_cell.angle_beta   90.00
_cell.angle_gamma   90.00
#
_symmetry.space_group_name_H-M   'P 1'
#
loop_
_entity.id
_entity.type
_entity.pdbx_description
1 polymer ?
#
loop_
_entity_poly.entity_id
_entity_poly.type
_entity_poly.pdbx_seq_one_letter_code
_entity_poly.pdbx_strand_id
1 'polypeptide(L)'
;MTVALTKTPVSTEAIRSFLEKIIQDPIQHSKWLNTISFLEHIGSRKILATQSGFGMGEMILRHASEEARHAHFFKRMSERISPGSCPDYQSENLHCGFPAFLYFQRLDGMVLKNLNASGIKGKKQSFLSYLYVTHLIEERADFLYQEYDRILEENRIPVSLKAILKEEESHLAEMRSSLAGEDPDYKTRYAFFQEKEEKNYLKFEKSLLKSVGL
;
A
#
# COMPACT_ATOMS: atom_id res chain seq x y z
N MET A 1 11.55 -33.03 -15.83
CA MET A 1 12.06 -32.51 -14.54
C MET A 1 11.81 -31.02 -14.48
N THR A 2 10.64 -30.65 -13.96
CA THR A 2 10.25 -29.26 -13.75
C THR A 2 10.96 -28.78 -12.48
N VAL A 3 11.94 -27.88 -12.65
CA VAL A 3 12.52 -27.15 -11.54
C VAL A 3 11.40 -26.28 -10.97
N ALA A 4 10.81 -26.74 -9.87
CA ALA A 4 9.98 -25.88 -9.02
C ALA A 4 10.92 -24.79 -8.48
N LEU A 5 10.89 -23.62 -9.11
CA LEU A 5 11.41 -22.41 -8.51
C LEU A 5 10.69 -22.27 -7.17
N THR A 6 11.44 -22.47 -6.10
CA THR A 6 11.00 -22.23 -4.72
C THR A 6 10.59 -20.76 -4.65
N LYS A 7 9.29 -20.49 -4.82
CA LYS A 7 8.71 -19.18 -4.52
C LYS A 7 8.97 -18.97 -3.04
N THR A 8 9.78 -17.97 -2.68
CA THR A 8 9.80 -17.50 -1.29
C THR A 8 8.52 -16.67 -1.12
N PRO A 9 7.50 -17.18 -0.42
CA PRO A 9 6.30 -16.39 -0.16
C PRO A 9 6.69 -15.18 0.72
N VAL A 10 5.87 -14.14 0.69
CA VAL A 10 5.97 -13.08 1.70
C VAL A 10 5.82 -13.72 3.08
N SER A 11 6.79 -13.49 3.95
CA SER A 11 6.87 -14.12 5.27
C SER A 11 6.31 -13.15 6.30
N THR A 12 5.27 -13.60 7.02
CA THR A 12 4.73 -12.86 8.18
C THR A 12 5.83 -12.63 9.22
N GLU A 13 6.74 -13.59 9.40
CA GLU A 13 7.85 -13.49 10.35
C GLU A 13 8.84 -12.38 9.98
N ALA A 14 9.11 -12.17 8.70
CA ALA A 14 10.02 -11.13 8.22
C ALA A 14 9.49 -9.74 8.56
N ILE A 15 8.25 -9.43 8.14
CA ILE A 15 7.63 -8.13 8.43
C ILE A 15 7.43 -7.94 9.93
N ARG A 16 7.05 -8.99 10.66
CA ARG A 16 6.90 -8.95 12.12
C ARG A 16 8.22 -8.59 12.80
N SER A 17 9.32 -9.24 12.43
CA SER A 17 10.64 -8.97 13.01
C SER A 17 11.08 -7.52 12.78
N PHE A 18 10.76 -6.97 11.60
CA PHE A 18 10.98 -5.56 11.31
C PHE A 18 10.13 -4.64 12.19
N LEU A 19 8.81 -4.88 12.25
CA LEU A 19 7.86 -4.09 13.04
C LEU A 19 8.23 -4.11 14.54
N GLU A 20 8.51 -5.29 15.09
CA GLU A 20 8.94 -5.46 16.49
C GLU A 20 10.22 -4.68 16.81
N LYS A 21 11.17 -4.55 15.85
CA LYS A 21 12.37 -3.74 16.02
C LYS A 21 12.09 -2.25 16.03
N ILE A 22 11.31 -1.73 15.08
CA ILE A 22 11.10 -0.29 14.97
C ILE A 22 10.28 0.27 16.12
N ILE A 23 9.36 -0.50 16.71
CA ILE A 23 8.53 -0.02 17.83
C ILE A 23 9.34 0.19 19.13
N GLN A 24 10.56 -0.35 19.22
CA GLN A 24 11.43 -0.15 20.39
C GLN A 24 12.09 1.24 20.41
N ASP A 25 12.16 1.92 19.26
CA ASP A 25 12.69 3.29 19.13
C ASP A 25 11.57 4.22 18.64
N PRO A 26 11.07 5.14 19.49
CA PRO A 26 9.99 6.07 19.12
C PRO A 26 10.30 6.88 17.84
N ILE A 27 11.56 7.20 17.55
CA ILE A 27 11.93 7.93 16.34
C ILE A 27 11.78 7.03 15.11
N GLN A 28 12.25 5.77 15.16
CA GLN A 28 12.08 4.84 14.04
C GLN A 28 10.61 4.49 13.82
N HIS A 29 9.87 4.28 14.91
CA HIS A 29 8.44 4.04 14.88
C HIS A 29 7.68 5.21 14.25
N SER A 30 8.01 6.44 14.66
CA SER A 30 7.46 7.65 14.06
C SER A 30 7.77 7.76 12.57
N LYS A 31 9.00 7.50 12.14
CA LYS A 31 9.38 7.48 10.72
C LYS A 31 8.60 6.45 9.92
N TRP A 32 8.32 5.28 10.49
CA TRP A 32 7.51 4.25 9.85
C TRP A 32 6.05 4.68 9.67
N LEU A 33 5.43 5.21 10.73
CA LEU A 33 4.09 5.79 10.65
C LEU A 33 4.02 6.93 9.62
N ASN A 34 5.06 7.77 9.56
CA ASN A 34 5.16 8.84 8.58
C ASN A 34 5.37 8.30 7.15
N THR A 35 6.05 7.16 6.97
CA THR A 35 6.12 6.45 5.68
C THR A 35 4.77 5.92 5.24
N ILE A 36 4.00 5.30 6.13
CA ILE A 36 2.65 4.83 5.80
C ILE A 36 1.78 6.04 5.41
N SER A 37 1.79 7.09 6.23
CA SER A 37 1.13 8.37 5.94
C SER A 37 1.47 8.93 4.56
N PHE A 38 2.74 8.84 4.15
CA PHE A 38 3.19 9.28 2.85
C PHE A 38 2.62 8.43 1.70
N LEU A 39 2.49 7.11 1.90
CA LEU A 39 1.90 6.20 0.90
C LEU A 39 0.39 6.46 0.71
N GLU A 40 -0.38 6.62 1.79
CA GLU A 40 -1.81 6.97 1.69
C GLU A 40 -2.01 8.35 1.06
N HIS A 41 -1.11 9.28 1.35
CA HIS A 41 -1.10 10.58 0.68
C HIS A 41 -0.85 10.45 -0.82
N ILE A 42 0.06 9.57 -1.24
CA ILE A 42 0.27 9.26 -2.66
C ILE A 42 -1.00 8.64 -3.26
N GLY A 43 -1.65 7.70 -2.57
CA GLY A 43 -2.91 7.07 -2.97
C GLY A 43 -3.98 8.10 -3.28
N SER A 44 -4.38 8.89 -2.28
CA SER A 44 -5.38 9.96 -2.41
C SER A 44 -5.09 10.92 -3.57
N ARG A 45 -3.84 11.41 -3.68
CA ARG A 45 -3.43 12.31 -4.77
C ARG A 45 -3.58 11.68 -6.14
N LYS A 46 -3.21 10.40 -6.29
CA LYS A 46 -3.30 9.69 -7.57
C LYS A 46 -4.74 9.46 -8.00
N ILE A 47 -5.62 9.12 -7.07
CA ILE A 47 -7.05 8.94 -7.38
C ILE A 47 -7.60 10.26 -7.92
N LEU A 48 -7.40 11.37 -7.21
CA LEU A 48 -7.89 12.69 -7.64
C LEU A 48 -7.26 13.17 -8.96
N ALA A 49 -6.00 12.84 -9.22
CA ALA A 49 -5.32 13.23 -10.45
C ALA A 49 -5.78 12.41 -11.67
N THR A 50 -5.99 11.11 -11.50
CA THR A 50 -6.26 10.17 -12.62
C THR A 50 -7.74 9.96 -12.89
N GLN A 51 -8.56 10.03 -11.84
CA GLN A 51 -10.01 9.89 -11.90
C GLN A 51 -10.62 11.28 -11.69
N SER A 52 -10.78 12.02 -12.78
CA SER A 52 -11.26 13.41 -12.74
C SER A 52 -12.24 13.73 -13.87
N GLY A 53 -12.96 14.85 -13.70
CA GLY A 53 -13.96 15.33 -14.66
C GLY A 53 -15.39 14.90 -14.34
N PHE A 54 -16.31 15.19 -15.28
CA PHE A 54 -17.76 15.06 -15.07
C PHE A 54 -18.28 13.64 -14.81
N GLY A 55 -17.46 12.60 -15.05
CA GLY A 55 -17.81 11.20 -14.82
C GLY A 55 -17.42 10.67 -13.43
N MET A 56 -16.99 11.54 -12.52
CA MET A 56 -16.56 11.16 -11.18
C MET A 56 -17.76 10.66 -10.35
N GLY A 57 -17.69 9.40 -9.89
CA GLY A 57 -18.73 8.76 -9.09
C GLY A 57 -18.46 8.83 -7.59
N GLU A 58 -19.50 8.53 -6.80
CA GLU A 58 -19.44 8.52 -5.33
C GLU A 58 -18.33 7.60 -4.78
N MET A 59 -18.20 6.38 -5.28
CA MET A 59 -17.17 5.42 -4.83
C MET A 59 -15.75 6.00 -4.94
N ILE A 60 -15.41 6.63 -6.05
CA ILE A 60 -14.07 7.24 -6.26
C ILE A 60 -13.84 8.42 -5.32
N LEU A 61 -14.86 9.27 -5.14
CA LEU A 61 -14.80 10.43 -4.25
C LEU A 61 -14.63 10.02 -2.79
N ARG A 62 -15.42 9.03 -2.35
CA ARG A 62 -15.37 8.50 -0.99
C ARG A 62 -13.99 7.89 -0.73
N HIS A 63 -13.53 7.01 -1.61
CA HIS A 63 -12.23 6.38 -1.49
C HIS A 63 -11.09 7.42 -1.43
N ALA A 64 -11.04 8.39 -2.35
CA ALA A 64 -10.04 9.46 -2.28
C ALA A 64 -10.06 10.27 -0.96
N SER A 65 -11.26 10.48 -0.39
CA SER A 65 -11.42 11.15 0.89
C SER A 65 -10.96 10.29 2.07
N GLU A 66 -11.20 8.98 2.01
CA GLU A 66 -10.79 8.01 3.03
C GLU A 66 -9.26 7.86 3.03
N GLU A 67 -8.63 7.74 1.86
CA GLU A 67 -7.17 7.74 1.72
C GLU A 67 -6.50 8.98 2.33
N ALA A 68 -7.07 10.16 2.08
CA ALA A 68 -6.56 11.40 2.66
C ALA A 68 -6.71 11.41 4.20
N ARG A 69 -7.77 10.80 4.72
CA ARG A 69 -8.04 10.66 6.15
C ARG A 69 -7.11 9.64 6.80
N HIS A 70 -6.79 8.53 6.13
CA HIS A 70 -5.79 7.56 6.57
C HIS A 70 -4.41 8.19 6.65
N ALA A 71 -4.00 8.92 5.61
CA ALA A 71 -2.75 9.69 5.60
C ALA A 71 -2.66 10.58 6.86
N HIS A 72 -3.69 11.39 7.09
CA HIS A 72 -3.75 12.25 8.26
C HIS A 72 -3.73 11.47 9.58
N PHE A 73 -4.41 10.32 9.67
CA PHE A 73 -4.38 9.45 10.85
C PHE A 73 -2.95 9.00 11.15
N PHE A 74 -2.23 8.43 10.19
CA PHE A 74 -0.86 7.93 10.39
C PHE A 74 0.10 9.08 10.72
N LYS A 75 -0.06 10.25 10.08
CA LYS A 75 0.70 11.46 10.43
C LYS A 75 0.49 11.86 11.90
N ARG A 76 -0.76 11.85 12.35
CA ARG A 76 -1.11 12.17 13.74
C ARG A 76 -0.55 11.14 14.72
N MET A 77 -0.51 9.86 14.33
CA MET A 77 0.10 8.81 15.17
C MET A 77 1.62 8.95 15.25
N SER A 78 2.28 9.30 14.14
CA SER A 78 3.71 9.63 14.13
C SER A 78 4.02 10.75 15.13
N GLU A 79 3.26 11.85 15.07
CA GLU A 79 3.41 12.98 16.00
C GLU A 79 3.12 12.60 17.45
N ARG A 80 2.18 11.68 17.70
CA ARG A 80 1.88 11.21 19.06
C ARG A 80 3.00 10.33 19.63
N ILE A 81 3.62 9.50 18.81
CA ILE A 81 4.69 8.57 19.22
C ILE A 81 5.99 9.32 19.50
N SER A 82 6.37 10.25 18.63
CA SER A 82 7.58 11.05 18.80
C SER A 82 7.34 12.48 18.29
N PRO A 83 6.83 13.38 19.15
CA PRO A 83 6.44 14.74 18.76
C PRO A 83 7.57 15.51 18.07
N GLY A 84 7.26 16.16 16.95
CA GLY A 84 8.20 16.98 16.18
C GLY A 84 9.30 16.22 15.44
N SER A 85 9.39 14.89 15.58
CA SER A 85 10.49 14.10 14.98
C SER A 85 10.37 13.95 13.46
N CYS A 86 9.15 14.03 12.91
CA CYS A 86 8.85 13.76 11.51
C CYS A 86 7.82 14.79 10.98
N PRO A 87 8.18 16.09 10.85
CA PRO A 87 7.22 17.15 10.51
C PRO A 87 6.64 17.04 9.10
N ASP A 88 7.38 16.45 8.15
CA ASP A 88 7.03 16.41 6.74
C ASP A 88 7.41 15.06 6.11
N TYR A 89 7.39 14.96 4.78
CA TYR A 89 7.79 13.76 4.04
C TYR A 89 9.20 13.88 3.43
N GLN A 90 10.09 14.69 4.01
CA GLN A 90 11.50 14.69 3.63
C GLN A 90 12.13 13.33 3.93
N SER A 91 13.17 12.98 3.18
CA SER A 91 13.74 11.63 3.18
C SER A 91 14.22 11.14 4.54
N GLU A 92 14.75 12.06 5.34
CA GLU A 92 15.24 11.88 6.70
C GLU A 92 14.12 11.57 7.71
N ASN A 93 12.90 12.00 7.41
CA ASN A 93 11.70 11.83 8.23
C ASN A 93 10.89 10.59 7.84
N LEU A 94 11.35 9.82 6.85
CA LEU A 94 10.70 8.62 6.36
C LEU A 94 11.57 7.39 6.64
N HIS A 95 10.93 6.30 7.02
CA HIS A 95 11.59 5.01 7.06
C HIS A 95 11.52 4.35 5.69
N CYS A 96 12.68 4.14 5.05
CA CYS A 96 12.76 3.61 3.69
C CYS A 96 11.85 4.35 2.67
N GLY A 97 11.75 5.68 2.78
CA GLY A 97 10.82 6.48 1.97
C GLY A 97 10.99 6.31 0.45
N PHE A 98 12.23 6.32 -0.06
CA PHE A 98 12.48 6.09 -1.48
C PHE A 98 12.19 4.65 -1.95
N PRO A 99 12.63 3.58 -1.24
CA PRO A 99 12.16 2.23 -1.50
C PRO A 99 10.63 2.07 -1.50
N ALA A 100 9.93 2.69 -0.55
CA ALA A 100 8.46 2.68 -0.46
C ALA A 100 7.82 3.36 -1.68
N PHE A 101 8.30 4.54 -2.04
CA PHE A 101 7.88 5.24 -3.26
C PHE A 101 8.10 4.39 -4.51
N LEU A 102 9.27 3.77 -4.65
CA LEU A 102 9.60 2.91 -5.80
C LEU A 102 8.71 1.67 -5.87
N TYR A 103 8.31 1.09 -4.74
CA TYR A 103 7.35 0.00 -4.71
C TYR A 103 6.04 0.43 -5.39
N PHE A 104 5.47 1.57 -4.97
CA PHE A 104 4.25 2.13 -5.55
C PHE A 104 4.38 2.43 -7.05
N GLN A 105 5.46 3.13 -7.46
CA GLN A 105 5.65 3.53 -8.86
C GLN A 105 5.87 2.35 -9.82
N ARG A 106 6.49 1.27 -9.34
CA ARG A 106 6.70 0.07 -10.17
C ARG A 106 5.40 -0.66 -10.46
N LEU A 107 4.44 -0.63 -9.52
CA LEU A 107 3.10 -1.18 -9.76
C LEU A 107 2.38 -0.42 -10.87
N ASP A 108 2.41 0.92 -10.80
CA ASP A 108 1.83 1.77 -11.85
C ASP A 108 2.38 1.45 -13.23
N GLY A 109 3.71 1.46 -13.36
CA GLY A 109 4.38 1.21 -14.63
C GLY A 109 4.11 -0.19 -15.17
N MET A 110 4.04 -1.18 -14.29
CA MET A 110 3.74 -2.56 -14.67
C MET A 110 2.31 -2.73 -15.17
N VAL A 111 1.31 -2.23 -14.43
CA VAL A 111 -0.10 -2.34 -14.80
C VAL A 111 -0.33 -1.60 -16.12
N LEU A 112 0.15 -0.36 -16.22
CA LEU A 112 0.03 0.46 -17.42
C LEU A 112 0.66 -0.23 -18.65
N LYS A 113 1.86 -0.81 -18.51
CA LYS A 113 2.54 -1.53 -19.59
C LYS A 113 1.72 -2.73 -20.07
N ASN A 114 1.15 -3.50 -19.16
CA ASN A 114 0.38 -4.69 -19.50
C ASN A 114 -0.96 -4.34 -20.17
N LEU A 115 -1.67 -3.32 -19.67
CA LEU A 115 -2.89 -2.82 -20.30
C LEU A 115 -2.62 -2.30 -21.72
N ASN A 116 -1.53 -1.55 -21.92
CA ASN A 116 -1.09 -1.11 -23.25
C ASN A 116 -0.83 -2.27 -24.21
N ALA A 117 -0.12 -3.31 -23.74
CA ALA A 117 0.16 -4.50 -24.54
C ALA A 117 -1.10 -5.29 -24.92
N SER A 118 -2.18 -5.14 -24.14
CA SER A 118 -3.49 -5.74 -24.40
C SER A 118 -4.40 -4.83 -25.24
N GLY A 119 -3.88 -3.72 -25.77
CA GLY A 119 -4.63 -2.77 -26.59
C GLY A 119 -5.57 -1.84 -25.83
N ILE A 120 -5.60 -1.89 -24.49
CA ILE A 120 -6.44 -1.05 -23.64
C ILE A 120 -5.80 0.33 -23.51
N LYS A 121 -6.51 1.39 -23.91
CA LYS A 121 -6.00 2.78 -23.97
C LYS A 121 -7.03 3.80 -23.48
N GLY A 122 -6.58 5.03 -23.25
CA GLY A 122 -7.45 6.18 -22.94
C GLY A 122 -8.14 6.05 -21.58
N LYS A 123 -9.40 6.48 -21.49
CA LYS A 123 -10.15 6.51 -20.21
C LYS A 123 -10.27 5.13 -19.56
N LYS A 124 -10.53 4.08 -20.35
CA LYS A 124 -10.61 2.70 -19.84
C LYS A 124 -9.29 2.23 -19.24
N GLN A 125 -8.17 2.59 -19.85
CA GLN A 125 -6.85 2.31 -19.28
C GLN A 125 -6.63 3.05 -17.95
N SER A 126 -6.96 4.34 -17.89
CA SER A 126 -6.84 5.11 -16.63
C SER A 126 -7.66 4.47 -15.51
N PHE A 127 -8.91 4.09 -15.81
CA PHE A 127 -9.81 3.50 -14.83
C PHE A 127 -9.34 2.10 -14.39
N LEU A 128 -8.98 1.22 -15.33
CA LEU A 128 -8.44 -0.09 -14.99
C LEU A 128 -7.10 0.00 -14.25
N SER A 129 -6.23 0.95 -14.61
CA SER A 129 -4.98 1.19 -13.85
C SER A 129 -5.26 1.55 -12.41
N TYR A 130 -6.23 2.43 -12.16
CA TYR A 130 -6.70 2.76 -10.82
C TYR A 130 -7.20 1.51 -10.08
N LEU A 131 -8.16 0.78 -10.65
CA LEU A 131 -8.74 -0.40 -10.01
C LEU A 131 -7.69 -1.48 -9.68
N TYR A 132 -6.79 -1.80 -10.63
CA TYR A 132 -5.77 -2.83 -10.42
C TYR A 132 -4.72 -2.42 -9.40
N VAL A 133 -4.20 -1.19 -9.48
CA VAL A 133 -3.16 -0.74 -8.56
C VAL A 133 -3.72 -0.61 -7.15
N THR A 134 -4.91 -0.02 -6.99
CA THR A 134 -5.60 0.07 -5.70
C THR A 134 -5.80 -1.32 -5.11
N HIS A 135 -6.40 -2.26 -5.85
CA HIS A 135 -6.62 -3.62 -5.34
C HIS A 135 -5.32 -4.27 -4.81
N LEU A 136 -4.23 -4.19 -5.57
CA LEU A 136 -2.94 -4.77 -5.16
C LEU A 136 -2.36 -4.09 -3.92
N ILE A 137 -2.53 -2.77 -3.79
CA ILE A 137 -2.10 -2.01 -2.64
C ILE A 137 -2.95 -2.35 -1.42
N GLU A 138 -4.27 -2.41 -1.55
CA GLU A 138 -5.15 -2.74 -0.41
C GLU A 138 -4.94 -4.17 0.09
N GLU A 139 -4.67 -5.15 -0.78
CA GLU A 139 -4.30 -6.50 -0.31
C GLU A 139 -2.99 -6.48 0.47
N ARG A 140 -2.04 -5.62 0.08
CA ARG A 140 -0.78 -5.48 0.81
C ARG A 140 -0.97 -4.72 2.12
N ALA A 141 -1.79 -3.67 2.12
CA ALA A 141 -2.13 -2.88 3.29
C ALA A 141 -2.88 -3.73 4.33
N ASP A 142 -3.87 -4.52 3.92
CA ASP A 142 -4.59 -5.45 4.79
C ASP A 142 -3.62 -6.42 5.50
N PHE A 143 -2.74 -7.08 4.75
CA PHE A 143 -1.70 -7.95 5.32
C PHE A 143 -0.80 -7.21 6.33
N LEU A 144 -0.32 -6.02 5.96
CA LEU A 144 0.61 -5.25 6.78
C LEU A 144 -0.06 -4.71 8.05
N TYR A 145 -1.26 -4.15 7.92
CA TYR A 145 -1.98 -3.49 9.00
C TYR A 145 -2.54 -4.50 10.00
N GLN A 146 -2.95 -5.69 9.57
CA GLN A 146 -3.33 -6.75 10.50
C GLN A 146 -2.16 -7.16 11.40
N GLU A 147 -0.99 -7.39 10.82
CA GLU A 147 0.18 -7.78 11.62
C GLU A 147 0.66 -6.62 12.50
N TYR A 148 0.60 -5.40 12.00
CA TYR A 148 0.99 -4.22 12.75
C TYR A 148 0.02 -3.92 13.92
N ASP A 149 -1.29 -4.01 13.73
CA ASP A 149 -2.29 -3.83 14.81
C ASP A 149 -2.07 -4.85 15.93
N ARG A 150 -1.79 -6.12 15.59
CA ARG A 150 -1.44 -7.15 16.58
C ARG A 150 -0.22 -6.78 17.40
N ILE A 151 0.86 -6.36 16.75
CA ILE A 151 2.11 -5.96 17.44
C ILE A 151 1.87 -4.73 18.34
N LEU A 152 1.08 -3.76 17.86
CA LEU A 152 0.71 -2.58 18.65
C LEU A 152 -0.09 -2.99 19.91
N GLU A 153 -1.06 -3.89 19.77
CA GLU A 153 -1.87 -4.42 20.88
C GLU A 153 -1.03 -5.22 21.89
N GLU A 154 -0.22 -6.16 21.42
CA GLU A 154 0.67 -6.99 22.25
C GLU A 154 1.64 -6.14 23.08
N ASN A 155 2.13 -5.03 22.51
CA ASN A 155 3.04 -4.10 23.17
C ASN A 155 2.32 -2.93 23.88
N ARG A 156 0.98 -2.94 23.93
CA ARG A 156 0.13 -1.92 24.58
C ARG A 156 0.39 -0.50 24.07
N ILE A 157 0.73 -0.36 22.80
CA ILE A 157 0.90 0.95 22.16
C ILE A 157 -0.51 1.51 21.86
N PRO A 158 -0.83 2.75 22.25
CA PRO A 158 -2.20 3.30 22.19
C PRO A 158 -2.59 3.79 20.79
N VAL A 159 -2.37 2.95 19.78
CA VAL A 159 -2.72 3.12 18.37
C VAL A 159 -3.51 1.88 17.95
N SER A 160 -4.64 2.06 17.27
CA SER A 160 -5.42 0.95 16.72
C SER A 160 -5.77 1.22 15.27
N LEU A 161 -5.60 0.20 14.43
CA LEU A 161 -5.84 0.24 12.99
C LEU A 161 -7.18 -0.39 12.61
N LYS A 162 -7.97 -0.87 13.56
CA LYS A 162 -9.25 -1.58 13.31
C LYS A 162 -10.23 -0.80 12.43
N ALA A 163 -10.31 0.52 12.59
CA ALA A 163 -11.18 1.35 11.78
C ALA A 163 -10.68 1.46 10.33
N ILE A 164 -9.37 1.57 10.13
CA ILE A 164 -8.72 1.61 8.81
C ILE A 164 -8.91 0.26 8.13
N LEU A 165 -8.57 -0.85 8.79
CA LEU A 165 -8.75 -2.22 8.28
C LEU A 165 -10.17 -2.49 7.77
N LYS A 166 -11.20 -1.98 8.47
CA LYS A 166 -12.59 -2.12 8.03
C LYS A 166 -12.89 -1.34 6.75
N GLU A 167 -12.28 -0.18 6.57
CA GLU A 167 -12.40 0.60 5.33
C GLU A 167 -11.65 -0.08 4.19
N GLU A 168 -10.45 -0.61 4.41
CA GLU A 168 -9.69 -1.36 3.39
C GLU A 168 -10.45 -2.59 2.90
N GLU A 169 -11.12 -3.32 3.79
CA GLU A 169 -11.97 -4.45 3.43
C GLU A 169 -13.10 -4.02 2.47
N SER A 170 -13.69 -2.86 2.73
CA SER A 170 -14.73 -2.28 1.86
C SER A 170 -14.16 -1.86 0.51
N HIS A 171 -12.99 -1.19 0.49
CA HIS A 171 -12.32 -0.81 -0.76
C HIS A 171 -11.98 -2.03 -1.60
N LEU A 172 -11.42 -3.08 -1.00
CA LEU A 172 -11.11 -4.34 -1.67
C LEU A 172 -12.34 -4.98 -2.32
N ALA A 173 -13.45 -5.04 -1.60
CA ALA A 173 -14.70 -5.58 -2.13
C ALA A 173 -15.18 -4.78 -3.36
N GLU A 174 -15.08 -3.45 -3.32
CA GLU A 174 -15.48 -2.57 -4.41
C GLU A 174 -14.55 -2.67 -5.63
N MET A 175 -13.23 -2.71 -5.41
CA MET A 175 -12.27 -2.91 -6.51
C MET A 175 -12.50 -4.26 -7.18
N ARG A 176 -12.71 -5.33 -6.42
CA ARG A 176 -13.03 -6.68 -6.93
C ARG A 176 -14.29 -6.68 -7.78
N SER A 177 -15.38 -6.11 -7.26
CA SER A 177 -16.65 -6.02 -7.99
C SER A 177 -16.50 -5.21 -9.28
N SER A 178 -15.81 -4.07 -9.22
CA SER A 178 -15.60 -3.20 -10.38
C SER A 178 -14.74 -3.88 -11.44
N LEU A 179 -13.64 -4.52 -11.05
CA LEU A 179 -12.76 -5.25 -11.96
C LEU A 179 -13.49 -6.40 -12.67
N ALA A 180 -14.32 -7.15 -11.95
CA ALA A 180 -15.12 -8.23 -12.52
C ALA A 180 -16.13 -7.74 -13.58
N GLY A 181 -16.62 -6.51 -13.46
CA GLY A 181 -17.51 -5.88 -14.45
C GLY A 181 -16.78 -5.21 -15.62
N GLU A 182 -15.58 -4.68 -15.39
CA GLU A 182 -14.89 -3.79 -16.35
C GLU A 182 -13.86 -4.51 -17.25
N ASP A 183 -13.24 -5.58 -16.75
CA ASP A 183 -12.21 -6.35 -17.46
C ASP A 183 -12.61 -7.84 -17.59
N PRO A 184 -12.99 -8.30 -18.79
CA PRO A 184 -13.28 -9.72 -19.03
C PRO A 184 -12.10 -10.66 -18.71
N ASP A 185 -10.87 -10.16 -18.79
CA ASP A 185 -9.65 -10.92 -18.51
C ASP A 185 -9.21 -10.79 -17.03
N TYR A 186 -10.05 -10.21 -16.17
CA TYR A 186 -9.70 -9.80 -14.81
C TYR A 186 -8.93 -10.88 -14.04
N LYS A 187 -9.47 -12.09 -13.94
CA LYS A 187 -8.87 -13.16 -13.15
C LYS A 187 -7.45 -13.49 -13.59
N THR A 188 -7.24 -13.61 -14.90
CA THR A 188 -5.94 -13.92 -15.50
C THR A 188 -4.95 -12.78 -15.30
N ARG A 189 -5.40 -11.54 -15.56
CA ARG A 189 -4.55 -10.35 -15.45
C ARG A 189 -4.18 -10.06 -14.00
N TYR A 190 -5.13 -10.23 -13.08
CA TYR A 190 -4.92 -10.08 -11.64
C TYR A 190 -3.89 -11.07 -11.11
N ALA A 191 -4.03 -12.35 -11.43
CA ALA A 191 -3.06 -13.37 -11.02
C ALA A 191 -1.64 -13.03 -11.52
N PHE A 192 -1.52 -12.52 -12.75
CA PHE A 192 -0.25 -12.03 -13.27
C PHE A 192 0.29 -10.82 -12.50
N PHE A 193 -0.55 -9.85 -12.17
CA PHE A 193 -0.12 -8.67 -11.41
C PHE A 193 0.25 -8.99 -9.97
N GLN A 194 -0.50 -9.87 -9.31
CA GLN A 194 -0.22 -10.31 -7.94
C GLN A 194 1.16 -10.97 -7.86
N GLU A 195 1.50 -11.89 -8.77
CA GLU A 195 2.84 -12.52 -8.80
C GLU A 195 3.98 -11.50 -8.96
N LYS A 196 3.72 -10.41 -9.67
CA LYS A 196 4.71 -9.35 -9.89
C LYS A 196 4.77 -8.36 -8.73
N GLU A 197 3.64 -8.07 -8.10
CA GLU A 197 3.55 -7.30 -6.87
C GLU A 197 4.37 -7.99 -5.79
N GLU A 198 4.21 -9.30 -5.59
CA GLU A 198 4.96 -10.06 -4.58
C GLU A 198 6.47 -9.88 -4.76
N LYS A 199 6.97 -10.03 -6.00
CA LYS A 199 8.39 -9.84 -6.32
C LYS A 199 8.85 -8.40 -6.14
N ASN A 200 7.96 -7.43 -6.32
CA ASN A 200 8.26 -6.02 -6.09
C ASN A 200 8.30 -5.72 -4.58
N TYR A 201 7.35 -6.24 -3.82
CA TYR A 201 7.26 -6.12 -2.37
C TYR A 201 8.47 -6.75 -1.68
N LEU A 202 8.93 -7.94 -2.09
CA LEU A 202 10.14 -8.56 -1.53
C LEU A 202 11.40 -7.68 -1.63
N LYS A 203 11.48 -6.80 -2.64
CA LYS A 203 12.59 -5.82 -2.75
C LYS A 203 12.44 -4.69 -1.72
N PHE A 204 11.19 -4.29 -1.44
CA PHE A 204 10.89 -3.29 -0.42
C PHE A 204 11.10 -3.87 0.98
N GLU A 205 10.56 -5.06 1.27
CA GLU A 205 10.77 -5.79 2.52
C GLU A 205 12.26 -5.99 2.82
N LYS A 206 13.06 -6.39 1.83
CA LYS A 206 14.53 -6.48 2.00
C LYS A 206 15.16 -5.14 2.40
N SER A 207 14.62 -4.02 1.93
CA SER A 207 15.10 -2.69 2.32
C SER A 207 14.70 -2.36 3.76
N LEU A 208 13.48 -2.75 4.18
CA LEU A 208 12.99 -2.62 5.55
C LEU A 208 13.86 -3.42 6.52
N LEU A 209 14.07 -4.71 6.26
CA LEU A 209 14.91 -5.59 7.09
C LEU A 209 16.34 -5.05 7.22
N LYS A 210 16.97 -4.71 6.10
CA LYS A 210 18.33 -4.17 6.09
C LYS A 210 18.44 -2.88 6.92
N SER A 211 17.40 -2.03 6.91
CA SER A 211 17.41 -0.75 7.62
C SER A 211 17.47 -0.89 9.15
N VAL A 212 17.09 -2.07 9.68
CA VAL A 212 17.12 -2.40 11.11
C VAL A 212 18.15 -3.50 11.44
N GLY A 213 19.03 -3.83 10.49
CA GLY A 213 20.07 -4.84 10.65
C GLY A 213 19.53 -6.27 10.73
N LEU A 214 18.52 -6.60 9.91
CA LEU A 214 18.00 -7.95 9.67
C LEU A 214 18.29 -8.38 8.21
#